data_AF-A0A6M2E5K4-F1
#
_entry.id   AF-A0A6M2E5K4-F1
#
_cell.length_a   1.000
_cell.length_b   1.000
_cell.length_c   1.000
_cell.angle_alpha   90.00
_cell.angle_beta   90.00
_cell.angle_gamma   90.00
#
_symmetry.space_group_name_H-M   'P 1'
#
loop_
_entity.id
_entity.type
_entity.pdbx_description
1 polymer ?
#
loop_
_entity_poly.entity_id
_entity_poly.type
_entity_poly.pdbx_seq_one_letter_code
_entity_poly.pdbx_strand_id
1 'polypeptide(L)'
;GKLQSGTVKAYAYYNPELSCTKFYSADSTSPLLRVDCSHPDADHAEMCECLEGGCPRKDVKEWFTKDEGKVMKAEECQENLRYHACEQVQFVWLGTARQKAYKNAYITVPLLINKVLKPGIESEEDLLNKKRTIKARDNCESFNVTVGNQYIVMGMDAKYKEKDSFGEENYVYVIDSESVVIPYLPANKTKTSSKTENGDPYQFVKLLDWFIQAFSDPSTGCNT
;
A
#
# COMPACT_ATOMS: atom_id res chain seq x y z
N GLY A 1 -9.01 11.40 16.51
CA GLY A 1 -10.31 11.70 15.89
C GLY A 1 -10.20 11.50 14.40
N LYS A 2 -11.26 11.01 13.73
CA LYS A 2 -11.28 10.91 12.26
C LYS A 2 -11.71 12.26 11.68
N LEU A 3 -11.01 12.73 10.65
CA LEU A 3 -11.36 13.97 9.97
C LEU A 3 -12.71 13.76 9.25
N GLN A 4 -13.71 14.57 9.58
CA GLN A 4 -15.01 14.57 8.89
C GLN A 4 -15.23 15.93 8.23
N SER A 5 -15.77 15.91 7.03
CA SER A 5 -16.13 17.14 6.32
C SER A 5 -17.30 17.83 7.02
N GLY A 6 -17.22 19.16 7.11
CA GLY A 6 -18.33 19.99 7.54
C GLY A 6 -19.26 20.32 6.37
N THR A 7 -20.48 20.76 6.69
CA THR A 7 -21.46 21.22 5.71
C THR A 7 -21.98 22.61 6.06
N VAL A 8 -22.27 23.40 5.02
CA VAL A 8 -23.00 24.65 5.11
C VAL A 8 -24.20 24.56 4.17
N LYS A 9 -25.40 24.72 4.71
CA LYS A 9 -26.64 24.77 3.94
C LYS A 9 -27.25 26.16 4.06
N ALA A 10 -27.44 26.83 2.93
CA ALA A 10 -28.21 28.07 2.83
C ALA A 10 -29.56 27.75 2.19
N TYR A 11 -30.64 28.36 2.70
CA TYR A 11 -31.99 28.15 2.17
C TYR A 11 -32.80 29.45 2.22
N ALA A 12 -33.80 29.57 1.34
CA ALA A 12 -34.69 30.72 1.37
C ALA A 12 -35.65 30.62 2.57
N TYR A 13 -35.81 31.71 3.34
CA TYR A 13 -36.59 31.72 4.58
C TYR A 13 -38.04 31.26 4.39
N TYR A 14 -38.71 31.74 3.33
CA TYR A 14 -40.11 31.39 3.04
C TYR A 14 -40.27 30.13 2.17
N ASN A 15 -39.22 29.71 1.47
CA ASN A 15 -39.21 28.51 0.62
C ASN A 15 -37.97 27.65 0.93
N PRO A 16 -37.95 26.93 2.07
CA PRO A 16 -36.76 26.20 2.53
C PRO A 16 -36.28 25.09 1.58
N GLU A 17 -37.16 24.60 0.71
CA GLU A 17 -36.84 23.65 -0.37
C GLU A 17 -35.84 24.24 -1.39
N LEU A 18 -35.87 25.56 -1.60
CA LEU A 18 -34.86 26.27 -2.37
C LEU A 18 -33.61 26.43 -1.50
N SER A 19 -32.70 25.47 -1.60
CA SER A 19 -31.48 25.44 -0.80
C SER A 19 -30.23 25.06 -1.61
N CYS A 20 -29.08 25.52 -1.13
CA CYS A 20 -27.77 25.16 -1.63
C CYS A 20 -26.93 24.64 -0.46
N THR A 21 -26.34 23.46 -0.63
CA THR A 21 -25.45 22.86 0.36
C THR A 21 -24.03 22.77 -0.21
N LYS A 22 -23.03 23.18 0.56
CA LYS A 22 -21.61 22.96 0.25
C LYS A 22 -20.91 22.22 1.38
N PHE A 23 -19.98 21.36 1.00
CA PHE A 23 -19.07 20.68 1.91
C PHE A 23 -17.75 21.45 2.01
N TYR A 24 -17.14 21.44 3.19
CA TYR A 24 -15.81 22.01 3.44
C TYR A 24 -15.00 21.09 4.36
N SER A 25 -13.68 21.18 4.25
CA SER A 25 -12.71 20.40 5.01
C SER A 25 -11.46 21.24 5.25
N ALA A 26 -10.49 20.72 6.01
CA ALA A 26 -9.20 21.36 6.15
C ALA A 26 -8.50 21.49 4.79
N ASP A 27 -7.66 22.52 4.61
CA ASP A 27 -7.04 22.86 3.31
C ASP A 27 -6.22 21.71 2.69
N SER A 28 -5.75 20.76 3.51
CA SER A 28 -5.00 19.59 3.07
C SER A 28 -5.86 18.43 2.59
N THR A 29 -7.19 18.46 2.74
CA THR A 29 -8.07 17.34 2.40
C THR A 29 -9.25 17.74 1.50
N SER A 30 -9.73 16.80 0.69
CA SER A 30 -10.95 16.95 -0.08
C SER A 30 -12.17 16.90 0.85
N PRO A 31 -13.18 17.79 0.69
CA PRO A 31 -14.39 17.76 1.50
C PRO A 31 -15.36 16.65 1.10
N LEU A 32 -15.14 16.00 -0.03
CA LEU A 32 -15.92 14.85 -0.49
C LEU A 32 -15.14 13.56 -0.26
N LEU A 33 -15.87 12.53 0.21
CA LEU A 33 -15.40 11.14 0.21
C LEU A 33 -15.00 10.76 -1.20
N ARG A 34 -13.86 10.10 -1.34
CA ARG A 34 -13.36 9.66 -2.64
C ARG A 34 -14.11 8.42 -3.07
N VAL A 35 -14.88 8.55 -4.14
CA VAL A 35 -15.59 7.46 -4.79
C VAL A 35 -15.10 7.32 -6.23
N ASP A 36 -14.95 6.08 -6.69
CA ASP A 36 -14.73 5.78 -8.10
C ASP A 36 -16.07 5.40 -8.74
N CYS A 37 -16.49 6.15 -9.74
CA CYS A 37 -17.71 5.88 -10.50
C CYS A 37 -17.40 5.49 -11.96
N SER A 38 -16.13 5.18 -12.27
CA SER A 38 -15.65 4.96 -13.64
C SER A 38 -16.11 3.63 -14.25
N HIS A 39 -16.58 2.69 -13.43
CA HIS A 39 -16.88 1.31 -13.81
C HIS A 39 -18.34 0.97 -13.48
N PRO A 40 -19.30 1.46 -14.29
CA PRO A 40 -20.70 1.07 -14.16
C PRO A 40 -20.86 -0.43 -14.42
N ASP A 41 -21.53 -1.14 -13.51
CA ASP A 41 -21.99 -2.50 -13.77
C ASP A 41 -23.03 -2.45 -14.91
N ALA A 42 -23.08 -3.49 -15.76
CA ALA A 42 -23.94 -3.51 -16.93
C ALA A 42 -25.44 -3.40 -16.58
N ASP A 43 -25.81 -3.83 -15.37
CA ASP A 43 -27.15 -3.70 -14.82
C ASP A 43 -27.30 -2.49 -13.87
N HIS A 44 -26.20 -1.91 -13.37
CA HIS A 44 -26.20 -0.82 -12.37
C HIS A 44 -25.22 0.30 -12.77
N ALA A 45 -25.67 1.16 -13.69
CA ALA A 45 -24.88 2.26 -14.26
C ALA A 45 -24.43 3.36 -13.27
N GLU A 46 -24.80 3.26 -11.98
CA GLU A 46 -24.58 4.28 -10.96
C GLU A 46 -23.87 3.76 -9.70
N MET A 47 -23.27 2.56 -9.75
CA MET A 47 -22.56 2.03 -8.60
C MET A 47 -21.16 2.65 -8.51
N CYS A 48 -20.95 3.52 -7.53
CA CYS A 48 -19.63 4.04 -7.21
C CYS A 48 -18.99 3.24 -6.07
N GLU A 49 -17.71 2.90 -6.21
CA GLU A 49 -16.95 2.23 -5.17
C GLU A 49 -16.27 3.25 -4.26
N CYS A 50 -16.29 2.99 -2.95
CA CYS A 50 -15.59 3.81 -1.97
C CYS A 50 -14.08 3.56 -2.04
N LEU A 51 -13.30 4.62 -2.26
CA LEU A 51 -11.83 4.59 -2.20
C LEU A 51 -11.31 5.00 -0.80
N GLU A 52 -12.15 4.93 0.23
CA GLU A 52 -11.78 5.14 1.64
C GLU A 52 -11.17 3.87 2.25
N GLY A 53 -10.00 3.50 1.76
CA GLY A 53 -9.12 2.54 2.44
C GLY A 53 -8.48 3.16 3.68
N GLY A 54 -8.28 2.35 4.73
CA GLY A 54 -7.52 2.74 5.92
C GLY A 54 -6.04 3.01 5.62
N CYS A 55 -5.22 3.16 6.66
CA CYS A 55 -3.77 3.29 6.49
C CYS A 55 -3.09 1.93 6.60
N PRO A 56 -1.96 1.70 5.89
CA PRO A 56 -1.17 0.50 6.06
C PRO A 56 -0.66 0.38 7.49
N ARG A 57 -0.37 -0.84 7.92
CA ARG A 57 0.05 -1.10 9.31
C ARG A 57 1.42 -0.47 9.59
N LYS A 58 1.59 0.13 10.78
CA LYS A 58 2.87 0.75 11.19
C LYS A 58 3.88 -0.29 11.70
N ASP A 59 3.44 -1.20 12.55
CA ASP A 59 4.30 -2.14 13.26
C ASP A 59 4.43 -3.48 12.52
N VAL A 60 4.81 -3.42 11.24
CA VAL A 60 4.87 -4.60 10.36
C VAL A 60 5.88 -5.63 10.88
N LYS A 61 7.04 -5.19 11.38
CA LYS A 61 8.05 -6.09 11.94
C LYS A 61 7.47 -6.92 13.09
N GLU A 62 6.82 -6.28 14.05
CA GLU A 62 6.26 -6.97 15.21
C GLU A 62 5.14 -7.93 14.80
N TRP A 63 4.33 -7.52 13.82
CA TRP A 63 3.24 -8.35 13.33
C TRP A 63 3.70 -9.70 12.76
N PHE A 64 4.86 -9.74 12.10
CA PHE A 64 5.43 -10.98 11.56
C PHE A 64 6.41 -11.69 12.48
N THR A 65 6.78 -11.10 13.62
CA THR A 65 7.82 -11.66 14.50
C THR A 65 7.40 -11.87 15.94
N LYS A 66 6.24 -11.35 16.36
CA LYS A 66 5.72 -11.52 17.71
C LYS A 66 4.28 -12.06 17.69
N ASP A 67 4.00 -12.93 18.64
CA ASP A 67 2.66 -13.37 19.00
C ASP A 67 2.45 -13.13 20.50
N GLU A 68 1.34 -12.49 20.86
CA GLU A 68 1.04 -12.02 22.22
C GLU A 68 2.22 -11.32 22.94
N GLY A 69 3.03 -10.56 22.17
CA GLY A 69 4.21 -9.84 22.67
C GLY A 69 5.48 -10.69 22.84
N LYS A 70 5.42 -12.01 22.61
CA LYS A 70 6.56 -12.92 22.64
C LYS A 70 7.12 -13.10 21.23
N VAL A 71 8.46 -13.16 21.12
CA VAL A 71 9.11 -13.39 19.83
C VAL A 71 8.87 -14.84 19.39
N MET A 72 8.37 -15.00 18.16
CA MET A 72 8.09 -16.30 17.54
C MET A 72 9.37 -17.00 17.09
N LYS A 73 9.28 -18.30 16.82
CA LYS A 73 10.38 -19.05 16.22
C LYS A 73 10.57 -18.67 14.74
N ALA A 74 11.76 -18.96 14.20
CA ALA A 74 12.09 -18.65 12.81
C ALA A 74 11.09 -19.23 11.80
N GLU A 75 10.73 -20.51 11.96
CA GLU A 75 9.79 -21.23 11.09
C GLU A 75 8.39 -20.61 11.14
N GLU A 76 7.93 -20.20 12.33
CA GLU A 76 6.64 -19.52 12.52
C GLU A 76 6.63 -18.12 11.87
N CYS A 77 7.71 -17.35 12.02
CA CYS A 77 7.87 -16.06 11.35
C CYS A 77 7.84 -16.20 9.82
N GLN A 78 8.54 -17.22 9.29
CA GLN A 78 8.58 -17.55 7.87
C GLN A 78 7.20 -17.93 7.35
N GLU A 79 6.51 -18.81 8.05
CA GLU A 79 5.16 -19.25 7.70
C GLU A 79 4.16 -18.11 7.73
N ASN A 80 4.20 -17.25 8.75
CA ASN A 80 3.28 -16.10 8.84
C ASN A 80 3.45 -15.11 7.68
N LEU A 81 4.70 -14.79 7.33
CA LEU A 81 4.96 -13.89 6.20
C LEU A 81 4.56 -14.53 4.86
N ARG A 82 4.81 -15.83 4.69
CA ARG A 82 4.41 -16.59 3.52
C ARG A 82 2.91 -16.69 3.38
N TYR A 83 2.22 -17.09 4.45
CA TYR A 83 0.76 -17.20 4.49
C TYR A 83 0.10 -15.87 4.13
N HIS A 84 0.58 -14.76 4.70
CA HIS A 84 0.07 -13.44 4.32
C HIS A 84 0.30 -13.15 2.82
N ALA A 85 1.51 -13.37 2.32
CA ALA A 85 1.87 -13.16 0.93
C ALA A 85 1.06 -14.04 -0.05
N CYS A 86 0.66 -15.25 0.34
CA CYS A 86 -0.03 -16.20 -0.51
C CYS A 86 -1.56 -16.08 -0.44
N GLU A 87 -2.10 -15.98 0.77
CA GLU A 87 -3.55 -16.10 1.02
C GLU A 87 -4.25 -14.75 1.22
N GLN A 88 -3.53 -13.70 1.61
CA GLN A 88 -4.16 -12.43 2.04
C GLN A 88 -3.90 -11.25 1.10
N VAL A 89 -2.97 -11.38 0.17
CA VAL A 89 -2.63 -10.34 -0.81
C VAL A 89 -2.58 -10.91 -2.21
N GLN A 90 -2.80 -10.08 -3.23
CA GLN A 90 -2.82 -10.51 -4.62
C GLN A 90 -1.46 -10.36 -5.29
N PHE A 91 -0.68 -9.33 -4.92
CA PHE A 91 0.64 -9.10 -5.47
C PHE A 91 1.70 -8.92 -4.38
N VAL A 92 2.96 -9.22 -4.73
CA VAL A 92 4.15 -8.98 -3.88
C VAL A 92 5.30 -8.56 -4.76
N TRP A 93 5.83 -7.35 -4.54
CA TRP A 93 6.95 -6.81 -5.31
C TRP A 93 8.07 -6.29 -4.43
N LEU A 94 9.29 -6.38 -4.95
CA LEU A 94 10.43 -5.62 -4.44
C LEU A 94 10.71 -4.47 -5.42
N GLY A 95 10.66 -3.23 -4.94
CA GLY A 95 10.85 -2.07 -5.79
C GLY A 95 11.58 -0.91 -5.13
N THR A 96 12.08 0.01 -5.94
CA THR A 96 12.79 1.22 -5.51
C THR A 96 11.89 2.45 -5.67
N ALA A 97 11.69 3.20 -4.59
CA ALA A 97 10.92 4.43 -4.62
C ALA A 97 11.67 5.52 -5.40
N ARG A 98 11.02 6.20 -6.36
CA ARG A 98 11.68 7.19 -7.23
C ARG A 98 11.37 8.64 -6.90
N GLN A 99 10.10 8.98 -6.71
CA GLN A 99 9.68 10.34 -6.39
C GLN A 99 8.55 10.25 -5.37
N LYS A 100 8.38 11.29 -4.56
CA LYS A 100 7.24 11.46 -3.67
C LYS A 100 6.51 12.73 -4.06
N ALA A 101 5.24 12.63 -4.38
CA ALA A 101 4.39 13.76 -4.73
C ALA A 101 3.13 13.76 -3.85
N TYR A 102 2.70 14.94 -3.43
CA TYR A 102 1.47 15.14 -2.68
C TYR A 102 0.45 15.75 -3.64
N LYS A 103 -0.64 15.03 -3.93
CA LYS A 103 -1.68 15.50 -4.82
C LYS A 103 -3.01 14.97 -4.35
N ASN A 104 -4.01 15.85 -4.25
CA ASN A 104 -5.40 15.44 -4.04
C ASN A 104 -5.63 14.57 -2.78
N ALA A 105 -4.96 14.89 -1.65
CA ALA A 105 -4.96 14.12 -0.39
C ALA A 105 -4.29 12.74 -0.45
N TYR A 106 -3.43 12.49 -1.46
CA TYR A 106 -2.63 11.28 -1.56
C TYR A 106 -1.14 11.60 -1.65
N ILE A 107 -0.34 10.73 -1.02
CA ILE A 107 1.06 10.56 -1.32
C ILE A 107 1.15 9.58 -2.49
N THR A 108 1.67 10.05 -3.62
CA THR A 108 1.92 9.26 -4.82
C THR A 108 3.40 8.98 -4.96
N VAL A 109 3.75 7.71 -5.16
CA VAL A 109 5.13 7.27 -5.33
C VAL A 109 5.25 6.36 -6.56
N PRO A 110 5.99 6.77 -7.60
CA PRO A 110 6.42 5.86 -8.65
C PRO A 110 7.44 4.87 -8.08
N LEU A 111 7.08 3.59 -8.08
CA LEU A 111 7.91 2.48 -7.66
C LEU A 111 8.52 1.82 -8.90
N LEU A 112 9.85 1.78 -9.02
CA LEU A 112 10.51 0.96 -10.02
C LEU A 112 10.57 -0.48 -9.52
N ILE A 113 9.88 -1.40 -10.17
CA ILE A 113 9.83 -2.80 -9.76
C ILE A 113 11.15 -3.47 -10.12
N ASN A 114 11.88 -3.92 -9.12
CA ASN A 114 13.18 -4.58 -9.26
C ASN A 114 13.04 -6.10 -9.35
N LYS A 115 12.06 -6.66 -8.62
CA LYS A 115 11.67 -8.08 -8.70
C LYS A 115 10.17 -8.22 -8.49
N VAL A 116 9.59 -9.19 -9.19
CA VAL A 116 8.21 -9.63 -8.99
C VAL A 116 8.29 -10.92 -8.19
N LEU A 117 7.83 -10.90 -6.93
CA LEU A 117 7.87 -12.06 -6.03
C LEU A 117 6.55 -12.85 -6.10
N LYS A 118 5.45 -12.15 -6.33
CA LYS A 118 4.15 -12.70 -6.69
C LYS A 118 3.51 -11.76 -7.71
N PRO A 119 3.26 -12.19 -8.95
CA PRO A 119 2.51 -11.39 -9.90
C PRO A 119 1.05 -11.27 -9.42
N GLY A 120 0.42 -10.16 -9.77
CA GLY A 120 -1.00 -9.94 -9.55
C GLY A 120 -1.75 -10.02 -10.88
N ILE A 121 -2.59 -9.03 -11.14
CA ILE A 121 -3.31 -8.86 -12.42
C ILE A 121 -2.36 -8.60 -13.60
N GLU A 122 -1.18 -8.05 -13.34
CA GLU A 122 -0.14 -7.81 -14.33
C GLU A 122 0.92 -8.92 -14.32
N SER A 123 1.38 -9.31 -15.52
CA SER A 123 2.41 -10.33 -15.70
C SER A 123 3.78 -9.87 -15.19
N GLU A 124 4.67 -10.81 -14.86
CA GLU A 124 6.04 -10.47 -14.44
C GLU A 124 6.78 -9.67 -15.51
N GLU A 125 6.64 -10.06 -16.78
CA GLU A 125 7.26 -9.38 -17.93
C GLU A 125 6.79 -7.93 -18.07
N ASP A 126 5.54 -7.66 -17.71
CA ASP A 126 4.96 -6.32 -17.75
C ASP A 126 5.38 -5.41 -16.60
N LEU A 127 5.87 -6.00 -15.52
CA LEU A 127 6.22 -5.31 -14.29
C LEU A 127 7.73 -5.11 -14.16
N LEU A 128 8.54 -6.11 -14.51
CA LEU A 128 9.97 -6.11 -14.25
C LEU A 128 10.68 -4.91 -14.90
N ASN A 129 11.44 -4.16 -14.11
CA ASN A 129 12.12 -2.92 -14.51
C ASN A 129 11.19 -1.81 -15.04
N LYS A 130 9.87 -1.95 -14.90
CA LYS A 130 8.89 -0.90 -15.22
C LYS A 130 8.48 -0.16 -13.94
N LYS A 131 7.88 1.02 -14.13
CA LYS A 131 7.37 1.84 -13.02
C LYS A 131 5.88 1.55 -12.84
N ARG A 132 5.46 1.41 -11.58
CA ARG A 132 4.05 1.45 -11.19
C ARG A 132 3.83 2.48 -10.12
N THR A 133 2.66 3.09 -10.15
CA THR A 133 2.30 4.14 -9.21
C THR A 133 1.62 3.51 -8.01
N ILE A 134 2.26 3.61 -6.84
CA ILE A 134 1.62 3.30 -5.57
C ILE A 134 1.12 4.59 -4.91
N LYS A 135 -0.06 4.55 -4.29
CA LYS A 135 -0.68 5.71 -3.63
C LYS A 135 -1.21 5.35 -2.26
N ALA A 136 -0.86 6.14 -1.25
CA ALA A 136 -1.49 6.09 0.06
C ALA A 136 -2.10 7.45 0.40
N ARG A 137 -3.01 7.50 1.37
CA ARG A 137 -3.51 8.78 1.88
C ARG A 137 -2.39 9.58 2.54
N ASP A 138 -2.43 10.89 2.41
CA ASP A 138 -1.40 11.77 2.94
C ASP A 138 -1.37 11.86 4.47
N ASN A 139 -2.49 11.54 5.12
CA ASN A 139 -2.60 11.40 6.57
C ASN A 139 -2.11 10.03 7.11
N CYS A 140 -1.65 9.13 6.25
CA CYS A 140 -1.08 7.85 6.67
C CYS A 140 0.39 7.99 7.06
N GLU A 141 0.64 8.27 8.35
CA GLU A 141 2.00 8.34 8.91
C GLU A 141 2.79 7.03 8.73
N SER A 142 2.10 5.89 8.67
CA SER A 142 2.70 4.58 8.43
C SER A 142 3.27 4.44 7.01
N PHE A 143 2.77 5.21 6.04
CA PHE A 143 3.29 5.22 4.68
C PHE A 143 4.46 6.21 4.54
N ASN A 144 5.57 5.89 5.22
CA ASN A 144 6.76 6.72 5.22
C ASN A 144 7.84 6.19 4.26
N VAL A 145 7.59 6.34 2.96
CA VAL A 145 8.53 5.95 1.90
C VAL A 145 9.59 7.04 1.68
N THR A 146 10.86 6.62 1.62
CA THR A 146 12.04 7.45 1.34
C THR A 146 12.49 7.20 -0.10
N VAL A 147 12.67 8.26 -0.87
CA VAL A 147 13.15 8.20 -2.25
C VAL A 147 14.54 7.56 -2.30
N GLY A 148 14.74 6.65 -3.25
CA GLY A 148 16.00 5.92 -3.45
C GLY A 148 16.11 4.62 -2.64
N ASN A 149 15.26 4.41 -1.64
CA ASN A 149 15.25 3.18 -0.85
C ASN A 149 14.40 2.10 -1.53
N GLN A 150 14.71 0.85 -1.16
CA GLN A 150 13.97 -0.33 -1.61
C GLN A 150 12.92 -0.74 -0.59
N TYR A 151 11.80 -1.24 -1.11
CA TYR A 151 10.65 -1.66 -0.32
C TYR A 151 10.08 -2.95 -0.89
N ILE A 152 9.70 -3.86 0.01
CA ILE A 152 8.76 -4.93 -0.33
C ILE A 152 7.36 -4.34 -0.16
N VAL A 153 6.56 -4.40 -1.22
CA VAL A 153 5.19 -3.89 -1.26
C VAL A 153 4.27 -5.05 -1.57
N MET A 154 3.25 -5.23 -0.74
CA MET A 154 2.24 -6.28 -0.86
C MET A 154 0.86 -5.66 -0.71
N GLY A 155 -0.13 -6.18 -1.43
CA GLY A 155 -1.52 -5.71 -1.30
C GLY A 155 -2.45 -6.28 -2.35
N MET A 156 -3.56 -5.59 -2.55
CA MET A 156 -4.61 -5.94 -3.52
C MET A 156 -4.33 -5.35 -4.89
N ASP A 157 -4.76 -6.04 -5.94
CA ASP A 157 -4.57 -5.58 -7.31
C ASP A 157 -5.23 -4.22 -7.58
N ALA A 158 -4.68 -3.54 -8.57
CA ALA A 158 -5.19 -2.25 -8.99
C ALA A 158 -6.64 -2.37 -9.49
N LYS A 159 -7.52 -1.57 -8.89
CA LYS A 159 -8.94 -1.50 -9.26
C LYS A 159 -9.20 -0.64 -10.49
N TYR A 160 -8.31 0.33 -10.74
CA TYR A 160 -8.46 1.31 -11.81
C TYR A 160 -7.11 1.69 -12.43
N LYS A 161 -7.19 2.34 -13.60
CA LYS A 161 -6.06 2.95 -14.28
C LYS A 161 -6.20 4.47 -14.23
N GLU A 162 -5.08 5.18 -14.20
CA GLU A 162 -5.04 6.62 -14.40
C GLU A 162 -4.25 6.96 -15.65
N LYS A 163 -4.68 8.02 -16.34
CA LYS A 163 -3.91 8.62 -17.42
C LYS A 163 -2.78 9.45 -16.85
N ASP A 164 -1.58 9.21 -17.36
CA ASP A 164 -0.44 10.05 -17.07
C ASP A 164 -0.50 11.38 -17.86
N SER A 165 0.54 12.20 -17.73
CA SER A 165 0.61 13.50 -18.42
C SER A 165 0.74 13.39 -19.95
N PHE A 166 1.05 12.20 -20.47
CA PHE A 166 1.17 11.88 -21.89
C PHE A 166 -0.08 11.17 -22.43
N GLY A 167 -1.05 10.86 -21.56
CA GLY A 167 -2.32 10.22 -21.91
C GLY A 167 -2.29 8.70 -21.83
N GLU A 168 -1.20 8.09 -21.37
CA GLU A 168 -1.08 6.64 -21.22
C GLU A 168 -1.79 6.16 -19.94
N GLU A 169 -2.63 5.15 -20.07
CA GLU A 169 -3.35 4.54 -18.95
C GLU A 169 -2.47 3.52 -18.23
N ASN A 170 -2.17 3.81 -16.96
CA ASN A 170 -1.36 2.97 -16.11
C ASN A 170 -2.15 2.53 -14.89
N TYR A 171 -1.98 1.27 -14.48
CA TYR A 171 -2.55 0.76 -13.23
C TYR A 171 -2.03 1.56 -12.03
N VAL A 172 -2.94 1.89 -11.12
CA VAL A 172 -2.63 2.59 -9.86
C VAL A 172 -2.96 1.68 -8.69
N TYR A 173 -1.94 1.44 -7.87
CA TYR A 173 -2.03 0.53 -6.72
C TYR A 173 -2.24 1.34 -5.46
N VAL A 174 -3.39 1.14 -4.81
CA VAL A 174 -3.74 1.83 -3.57
C VAL A 174 -3.15 1.07 -2.39
N ILE A 175 -2.43 1.79 -1.53
CA ILE A 175 -1.82 1.27 -0.31
C ILE A 175 -2.69 1.70 0.87
N ASP A 176 -3.43 0.73 1.41
CA ASP A 176 -4.38 0.92 2.49
C ASP A 176 -4.18 -0.08 3.63
N SER A 177 -5.22 -0.34 4.44
CA SER A 177 -5.19 -1.27 5.57
C SER A 177 -4.90 -2.73 5.20
N GLU A 178 -5.13 -3.12 3.95
CA GLU A 178 -4.85 -4.47 3.44
C GLU A 178 -3.44 -4.57 2.84
N SER A 179 -2.72 -3.45 2.80
CA SER A 179 -1.40 -3.35 2.20
C SER A 179 -0.28 -3.36 3.22
N VAL A 180 0.86 -3.90 2.81
CA VAL A 180 2.08 -3.99 3.61
C VAL A 180 3.23 -3.36 2.85
N VAL A 181 3.95 -2.46 3.51
CA VAL A 181 5.14 -1.79 2.95
C VAL A 181 6.30 -1.97 3.93
N ILE A 182 7.30 -2.75 3.53
CA ILE A 182 8.45 -3.10 4.37
C ILE A 182 9.72 -2.49 3.77
N PRO A 183 10.45 -1.61 4.48
CA PRO A 183 11.75 -1.15 4.01
C PRO A 183 12.72 -2.33 3.92
N TYR A 184 13.36 -2.49 2.76
CA TYR A 184 14.36 -3.51 2.54
C TYR A 184 15.75 -2.90 2.42
N LEU A 185 16.67 -3.41 3.23
CA LEU A 185 18.09 -3.07 3.19
C LEU A 185 18.87 -4.37 3.01
N PRO A 186 19.58 -4.56 1.88
CA PRO A 186 20.37 -5.76 1.67
C PRO A 186 21.48 -5.85 2.73
N ALA A 187 21.67 -7.05 3.30
CA ALA A 187 22.60 -7.31 4.41
C ALA A 187 24.05 -6.84 4.17
N ASN A 188 24.47 -6.68 2.92
CA ASN A 188 25.81 -6.15 2.59
C ASN A 188 26.03 -4.68 3.00
N LYS A 189 24.95 -3.91 3.24
CA LYS A 189 25.00 -2.51 3.66
C LYS A 189 24.91 -2.30 5.17
N THR A 190 24.64 -3.33 5.97
CA THR A 190 24.41 -3.22 7.43
C THR A 190 25.66 -3.48 8.29
N LYS A 191 26.86 -3.49 7.70
CA LYS A 191 28.13 -3.76 8.42
C LYS A 191 28.54 -2.70 9.45
N THR A 192 27.80 -1.60 9.58
CA THR A 192 28.04 -0.56 10.59
C THR A 192 26.80 -0.33 11.44
N SER A 193 26.88 -0.76 12.70
CA SER A 193 26.03 -0.37 13.84
C SER A 193 24.76 -1.19 14.12
N SER A 194 24.90 -2.25 14.91
CA SER A 194 24.14 -2.44 16.17
C SER A 194 24.57 -3.74 16.86
N LYS A 195 25.62 -3.64 17.69
CA LYS A 195 25.79 -4.51 18.86
C LYS A 195 24.84 -3.96 19.93
N THR A 196 23.78 -4.69 20.26
CA THR A 196 22.99 -4.70 21.51
C THR A 196 21.67 -5.40 21.19
N GLU A 197 21.06 -6.25 21.99
CA GLU A 197 21.39 -6.91 23.26
C GLU A 197 20.23 -7.91 23.44
N ASN A 198 20.54 -9.11 23.94
CA ASN A 198 19.62 -10.16 24.39
C ASN A 198 18.95 -11.06 23.33
N GLY A 199 19.62 -12.23 23.12
CA GLY A 199 19.03 -13.54 22.77
C GLY A 199 18.16 -13.58 21.53
N ASP A 200 18.74 -13.80 20.35
CA ASP A 200 18.16 -13.50 19.03
C ASP A 200 17.37 -14.69 18.40
N PRO A 201 16.01 -14.70 18.38
CA PRO A 201 15.24 -15.48 17.44
C PRO A 201 14.85 -14.51 16.33
N TYR A 202 15.68 -14.50 15.29
CA TYR A 202 15.37 -13.93 14.00
C TYR A 202 15.54 -12.39 13.86
N GLN A 203 16.74 -11.96 13.44
CA GLN A 203 16.97 -10.63 12.90
C GLN A 203 16.09 -10.41 11.64
N PHE A 204 15.03 -9.60 11.74
CA PHE A 204 14.03 -9.33 10.67
C PHE A 204 14.60 -9.10 9.27
N VAL A 205 15.84 -8.60 9.13
CA VAL A 205 16.54 -8.50 7.84
C VAL A 205 16.72 -9.85 7.16
N LYS A 206 17.11 -10.89 7.92
CA LYS A 206 17.18 -12.26 7.42
C LYS A 206 15.80 -12.70 6.87
N LEU A 207 14.71 -12.16 7.46
CA LEU A 207 13.24 -12.27 7.21
C LEU A 207 13.02 -12.26 5.74
N LEU A 208 13.35 -11.05 5.34
CA LEU A 208 13.15 -10.51 4.04
C LEU A 208 14.14 -11.15 3.07
N ASP A 209 15.37 -11.44 3.48
CA ASP A 209 16.33 -12.16 2.62
C ASP A 209 15.84 -13.58 2.29
N TRP A 210 15.40 -14.36 3.28
CA TRP A 210 14.78 -15.67 3.05
C TRP A 210 13.52 -15.54 2.21
N PHE A 211 12.63 -14.60 2.54
CA PHE A 211 11.37 -14.41 1.84
C PHE A 211 11.58 -14.07 0.36
N ILE A 212 12.50 -13.14 0.07
CA ILE A 212 12.86 -12.78 -1.30
C ILE A 212 13.44 -13.99 -2.03
N GLN A 213 14.27 -14.82 -1.38
CA GLN A 213 14.83 -16.02 -2.00
C GLN A 213 13.73 -17.05 -2.30
N ALA A 214 12.89 -17.37 -1.32
CA ALA A 214 11.81 -18.36 -1.44
C ALA A 214 10.77 -17.96 -2.51
N PHE A 215 10.44 -16.66 -2.62
CA PHE A 215 9.50 -16.16 -3.62
C PHE A 215 10.17 -15.79 -4.96
N SER A 216 11.50 -15.79 -5.05
CA SER A 216 12.17 -15.70 -6.35
C SER A 216 12.15 -17.04 -7.10
N ASP A 217 11.84 -18.15 -6.41
CA ASP A 217 11.70 -19.47 -7.01
C ASP A 217 10.20 -19.84 -7.11
N PRO A 218 9.66 -20.03 -8.34
CA PRO A 218 8.26 -20.38 -8.57
C PRO A 218 7.82 -21.68 -7.87
N SER A 219 8.77 -22.58 -7.56
CA SER A 219 8.49 -23.86 -6.92
C SER A 219 8.28 -23.76 -5.41
N THR A 220 8.70 -22.67 -4.76
CA THR A 220 8.69 -22.54 -3.29
C THR A 220 7.92 -21.34 -2.75
N GLY A 221 7.45 -20.42 -3.60
CA GLY A 221 6.77 -19.20 -3.17
C GLY A 221 5.47 -19.47 -2.40
N CYS A 222 4.43 -19.93 -3.11
CA CYS A 222 3.13 -20.28 -2.52
C CYS A 222 2.76 -21.76 -2.64
N ASN A 223 3.65 -22.57 -3.21
CA ASN A 223 3.45 -24.00 -3.37
C ASN A 223 4.22 -24.74 -2.25
N THR A 224 3.50 -25.21 -1.23
CA THR A 224 3.95 -26.30 -0.35
C THR A 224 2.77 -27.17 0.03
#